data_AF-A0A8X6PT46-F1
#
_entry.id   AF-A0A8X6PT46-F1
#
_cell.length_a   1.000
_cell.length_b   1.000
_cell.length_c   1.000
_cell.angle_alpha   90.00
_cell.angle_beta   90.00
_cell.angle_gamma   90.00
#
_symmetry.space_group_name_H-M   'P 1'
#
loop_
_entity.id
_entity.type
_entity.pdbx_description
1 polymer ?
#
loop_
_entity_poly.entity_id
_entity_poly.type
_entity_poly.pdbx_seq_one_letter_code
_entity_poly.pdbx_strand_id
1 'polypeptide(L)'
;MHLFIERGIRGGISMISHRFSSANNKYLEFYDEVKSSKYILYLDANNLYGWAMSQFLPTHGFEWIKEPVNFMEISDESDIGFILEVDLDYPENLHDLHNDYPLAPETLNVTNDMLSPYCKEIA
;
A
#
# COMPACT_ATOMS: atom_id res chain seq x y z
N MET A 1 -11.85 18.33 -11.90
CA MET A 1 -11.81 16.86 -12.07
C MET A 1 -10.44 16.38 -12.54
N HIS A 2 -9.89 16.88 -13.66
CA HIS A 2 -8.54 16.49 -14.10
C HIS A 2 -7.47 16.64 -12.99
N LEU A 3 -7.34 17.84 -12.38
CA LEU A 3 -6.41 18.06 -11.27
C LEU A 3 -6.69 17.20 -10.03
N PHE A 4 -7.95 16.81 -9.81
CA PHE A 4 -8.32 15.94 -8.70
C PHE A 4 -7.81 14.52 -8.94
N ILE A 5 -7.98 14.01 -10.17
CA ILE A 5 -7.45 12.72 -10.60
C ILE A 5 -5.92 12.73 -10.58
N GLU A 6 -5.27 13.75 -11.15
CA GLU A 6 -3.81 13.85 -11.17
C GLU A 6 -3.20 13.85 -9.76
N ARG A 7 -3.83 14.55 -8.81
CA ARG A 7 -3.41 14.54 -7.40
C ARG A 7 -3.55 13.18 -6.74
N GLY A 8 -4.42 12.30 -7.24
CA GLY A 8 -4.61 10.94 -6.76
C GLY A 8 -3.67 9.90 -7.38
N ILE A 9 -2.98 10.22 -8.47
CA ILE A 9 -2.07 9.29 -9.14
C ILE A 9 -0.86 9.01 -8.23
N ARG A 10 -0.53 7.73 -8.07
CA ARG A 10 0.64 7.23 -7.33
C ARG A 10 1.44 6.27 -8.21
N GLY A 11 2.73 6.16 -7.91
CA GLY A 11 3.61 5.17 -8.53
C GLY A 11 3.52 3.81 -7.84
N GLY A 12 4.48 2.92 -8.16
CA GLY A 12 4.63 1.65 -7.46
C GLY A 12 5.01 1.84 -5.98
N ILE A 13 4.51 0.94 -5.13
CA ILE A 13 4.85 0.93 -3.70
C ILE A 13 6.24 0.31 -3.54
N SER A 14 7.15 1.04 -2.89
CA SER A 14 8.46 0.55 -2.48
C SER A 14 8.66 0.86 -1.00
N MET A 15 8.68 -0.17 -0.17
CA MET A 15 8.72 -0.06 1.28
C MET A 15 9.56 -1.17 1.90
N ILE A 16 10.20 -0.85 3.03
CA ILE A 16 10.86 -1.81 3.91
C ILE A 16 10.20 -1.71 5.27
N SER A 17 9.28 -2.63 5.59
CA SER A 17 8.63 -2.69 6.92
C SER A 17 9.53 -3.32 7.98
N HIS A 18 10.38 -4.27 7.57
CA HIS A 18 11.35 -4.92 8.44
C HIS A 18 12.76 -4.85 7.85
N ARG A 19 13.67 -4.11 8.50
CA ARG A 19 15.00 -3.76 7.95
C ARG A 19 15.95 -4.94 7.75
N PHE A 20 15.82 -6.00 8.56
CA PHE A 20 16.71 -7.16 8.48
C PHE A 20 16.02 -8.43 8.92
N SER A 21 16.05 -9.46 8.08
CA SER A 21 15.54 -10.78 8.41
C SER A 21 16.54 -11.83 7.95
N SER A 22 16.87 -12.79 8.82
CA SER A 22 17.65 -13.97 8.46
C SER A 22 16.77 -15.22 8.54
N ALA A 23 16.94 -16.12 7.58
CA ALA A 23 16.27 -17.41 7.59
C ALA A 23 16.97 -18.38 8.56
N ASN A 24 16.18 -19.20 9.26
CA ASN A 24 16.66 -20.37 9.98
C ASN A 24 15.92 -21.57 9.42
N ASN A 25 16.28 -22.02 8.21
CA ASN A 25 15.59 -23.14 7.59
C ASN A 25 16.49 -24.37 7.53
N LYS A 26 15.88 -25.55 7.71
CA LYS A 26 16.56 -26.85 7.79
C LYS A 26 17.36 -27.28 6.55
N TYR A 27 17.26 -26.53 5.46
CA TYR A 27 17.95 -26.80 4.20
C TYR A 27 19.20 -25.93 4.02
N LEU A 28 19.53 -25.05 4.98
CA LEU A 28 20.74 -24.23 4.99
C LEU A 28 21.85 -24.89 5.82
N GLU A 29 23.11 -24.67 5.42
CA GLU A 29 24.30 -25.20 6.10
C GLU A 29 24.41 -24.71 7.56
N PHE A 30 23.91 -23.52 7.85
CA PHE A 30 23.99 -22.89 9.19
C PHE A 30 22.69 -23.01 9.99
N TYR A 31 21.87 -24.04 9.71
CA TYR A 31 20.64 -24.28 10.46
C TYR A 31 20.91 -24.54 11.95
N ASP A 32 20.15 -23.87 12.80
CA ASP A 32 20.21 -24.01 14.26
C ASP A 32 18.95 -24.73 14.76
N GLU A 33 19.11 -25.99 15.19
CA GLU A 33 18.03 -26.84 15.71
C GLU A 33 17.36 -26.29 16.98
N VAL A 34 18.04 -25.41 17.73
CA VAL A 34 17.50 -24.81 18.95
C VAL A 34 16.55 -23.66 18.61
N LYS A 35 16.71 -23.03 17.44
CA LYS A 35 15.86 -21.93 16.97
C LYS A 35 14.67 -22.46 16.18
N SER A 36 13.54 -21.77 16.27
CA SER A 36 12.37 -22.06 15.44
C SER A 36 12.72 -21.96 13.95
N SER A 37 12.12 -22.82 13.13
CA SER A 37 12.29 -22.74 11.68
C SER A 37 11.70 -21.43 11.13
N LYS A 38 12.47 -20.73 10.31
CA LYS A 38 12.11 -19.45 9.68
C LYS A 38 12.52 -19.45 8.21
N TYR A 39 11.56 -19.12 7.35
CA TYR A 39 11.73 -19.07 5.90
C TYR A 39 11.57 -17.63 5.41
N ILE A 40 12.24 -17.30 4.32
CA ILE A 40 12.06 -16.04 3.60
C ILE A 40 11.51 -16.41 2.22
N LEU A 41 10.42 -15.77 1.84
CA LEU A 41 9.76 -15.99 0.57
C LEU A 41 9.96 -14.76 -0.32
N TYR A 42 10.30 -15.00 -1.58
CA TYR A 42 10.33 -13.97 -2.62
C TYR A 42 9.21 -14.26 -3.61
N LEU A 43 8.28 -13.32 -3.74
CA LEU A 43 7.17 -13.38 -4.69
C LEU A 43 7.31 -12.25 -5.69
N ASP A 44 7.07 -12.55 -6.96
CA ASP A 44 7.09 -11.59 -8.05
C ASP A 44 5.88 -11.83 -8.96
N ALA A 45 5.19 -10.76 -9.31
CA ALA A 45 4.01 -10.81 -10.17
C ALA A 45 4.43 -10.65 -11.63
N ASN A 46 4.26 -11.71 -12.42
CA ASN A 46 4.49 -11.67 -13.86
C ASN A 46 3.49 -10.71 -14.53
N ASN A 47 4.00 -9.63 -15.12
CA ASN A 47 3.20 -8.62 -15.83
C ASN A 47 2.11 -7.96 -14.97
N LEU A 48 2.49 -7.44 -13.79
CA LEU A 48 1.58 -6.77 -12.85
C LEU A 48 0.69 -5.70 -13.50
N TYR A 49 1.28 -4.77 -14.26
CA TYR A 49 0.49 -3.72 -14.93
C TYR A 49 -0.42 -4.27 -16.03
N GLY A 50 -0.01 -5.29 -16.77
CA GLY A 50 -0.88 -5.91 -17.78
C GLY A 50 -2.10 -6.60 -17.16
N TRP A 51 -1.93 -7.23 -16.00
CA TRP A 51 -3.05 -7.77 -15.23
C TRP A 51 -3.98 -6.65 -14.74
N ALA A 52 -3.42 -5.57 -14.18
CA ALA A 52 -4.19 -4.40 -13.73
C ALA A 52 -4.95 -3.70 -14.89
N MET A 53 -4.34 -3.63 -16.08
CA MET A 53 -4.96 -3.09 -17.29
C MET A 53 -6.08 -3.95 -17.85
N SER A 54 -6.19 -5.20 -17.39
CA SER A 54 -7.27 -6.12 -17.75
C SER A 54 -8.46 -6.04 -16.80
N GLN A 55 -8.38 -5.23 -15.74
CA GLN A 55 -9.49 -5.01 -14.80
C GLN A 55 -10.48 -3.96 -15.35
N PHE A 56 -11.61 -3.77 -14.66
CA PHE A 56 -12.55 -2.70 -14.97
C PHE A 56 -11.91 -1.34 -14.68
N LEU A 57 -11.69 -0.54 -15.73
CA LEU A 57 -11.02 0.75 -15.65
C LEU A 57 -11.93 1.88 -16.14
N PRO A 58 -11.88 3.06 -15.50
CA PRO A 58 -12.66 4.21 -15.94
C PRO A 58 -12.13 4.75 -17.27
N THR A 59 -12.98 4.83 -18.29
CA THR A 59 -12.60 5.26 -19.65
C THR A 59 -13.20 6.60 -20.05
N HIS A 60 -14.40 6.93 -19.56
CA HIS A 60 -15.19 8.10 -19.96
C HIS A 60 -16.35 8.34 -18.98
N GLY A 61 -17.17 9.38 -19.24
CA GLY A 61 -18.41 9.62 -18.48
C GLY A 61 -18.17 10.18 -17.07
N PHE A 62 -17.02 10.81 -16.85
CA PHE A 62 -16.66 11.34 -15.54
C PHE A 62 -17.53 12.55 -15.18
N GLU A 63 -18.26 12.45 -14.08
CA GLU A 63 -19.15 13.49 -13.56
C GLU A 63 -19.04 13.61 -12.05
N TRP A 64 -19.24 14.82 -11.52
CA TRP A 64 -19.32 15.04 -10.08
C TRP A 64 -20.71 14.72 -9.58
N ILE A 65 -20.79 13.79 -8.62
CA ILE A 65 -22.02 13.47 -7.91
C ILE A 65 -22.06 14.22 -6.58
N LYS A 66 -23.24 14.71 -6.20
CA LYS A 66 -23.45 15.39 -4.91
C LYS A 66 -23.95 14.45 -3.83
N GLU A 67 -24.59 13.36 -4.24
CA GLU A 67 -25.17 12.40 -3.30
C GLU A 67 -24.09 11.43 -2.82
N PRO A 68 -24.06 11.12 -1.51
CA PRO A 68 -23.13 10.15 -0.98
C PRO A 68 -23.46 8.77 -1.54
N VAL A 69 -22.40 8.03 -1.86
CA VAL A 69 -22.50 6.68 -2.40
C VAL A 69 -22.07 5.68 -1.34
N ASN A 70 -22.85 4.62 -1.16
CA ASN A 70 -22.44 3.50 -0.32
C ASN A 70 -21.46 2.61 -1.10
N PHE A 71 -20.21 3.08 -1.21
CA PHE A 71 -19.18 2.43 -2.01
C PHE A 71 -18.86 0.99 -1.56
N MET A 72 -19.17 0.63 -0.31
CA MET A 72 -18.98 -0.73 0.23
C MET A 72 -19.95 -1.76 -0.39
N GLU A 73 -21.03 -1.31 -1.02
CA GLU A 73 -22.02 -2.17 -1.67
C GLU A 73 -21.81 -2.29 -3.19
N ILE A 74 -20.77 -1.64 -3.72
CA ILE A 74 -20.50 -1.58 -5.15
C ILE A 74 -19.49 -2.67 -5.52
N SER A 75 -19.81 -3.43 -6.55
CA SER A 75 -18.90 -4.44 -7.10
C SER A 75 -17.70 -3.79 -7.78
N ASP A 76 -16.53 -4.38 -7.63
CA ASP A 76 -15.32 -4.01 -8.37
C ASP A 76 -15.48 -4.22 -9.90
N GLU A 77 -16.47 -5.02 -10.31
CA GLU A 77 -16.83 -5.31 -11.70
C GLU A 77 -18.04 -4.48 -12.20
N SER A 78 -18.43 -3.44 -11.46
CA SER A 78 -19.52 -2.55 -11.85
C SER A 78 -19.20 -1.77 -13.13
N ASP A 79 -20.21 -1.58 -13.99
CA ASP A 79 -20.11 -0.71 -15.17
C ASP A 79 -19.85 0.77 -14.80
N ILE A 80 -20.21 1.17 -13.57
CA ILE A 80 -20.00 2.52 -13.04
C ILE A 80 -19.08 2.43 -11.82
N GLY A 81 -17.91 3.06 -11.93
CA GLY A 81 -16.93 3.21 -10.85
C GLY A 81 -16.97 4.60 -10.21
N PHE A 82 -16.34 4.72 -9.04
CA PHE A 82 -16.34 5.95 -8.24
C PHE A 82 -14.92 6.31 -7.83
N ILE A 83 -14.59 7.61 -7.86
CA ILE A 83 -13.39 8.16 -7.24
C ILE A 83 -13.85 8.99 -6.05
N LEU A 84 -13.39 8.63 -4.86
CA LEU A 84 -13.89 9.18 -3.61
C LEU A 84 -12.87 10.15 -3.00
N GLU A 85 -13.35 11.30 -2.55
CA GLU A 85 -12.65 12.18 -1.62
C GLU A 85 -13.28 11.97 -0.25
N VAL A 86 -12.50 11.47 0.70
CA VAL A 86 -12.99 11.03 2.01
C VAL A 86 -12.07 11.50 3.13
N ASP A 87 -12.66 11.77 4.28
CA ASP A 87 -11.94 11.83 5.55
C ASP A 87 -11.86 10.43 6.14
N LEU A 88 -10.68 10.04 6.64
CA LEU A 88 -10.43 8.71 7.20
C LEU A 88 -10.03 8.83 8.67
N ASP A 89 -10.77 8.14 9.54
CA ASP A 89 -10.34 7.87 10.90
C ASP A 89 -9.57 6.56 10.94
N TYR A 90 -8.31 6.59 11.39
CA TYR A 90 -7.46 5.40 11.47
C TYR A 90 -7.11 5.03 12.93
N PRO A 91 -7.81 4.04 13.53
CA PRO A 91 -7.62 3.67 14.93
C PRO A 91 -6.19 3.25 15.28
N GLU A 92 -5.66 3.80 16.38
CA GLU A 92 -4.29 3.57 16.86
C GLU A 92 -3.98 2.09 17.09
N ASN A 93 -4.96 1.32 17.56
CA ASN A 93 -4.80 -0.12 17.82
C ASN A 93 -4.55 -0.96 16.56
N LEU A 94 -4.67 -0.39 15.35
CA LEU A 94 -4.41 -1.06 14.08
C LEU A 94 -3.01 -0.75 13.53
N HIS A 95 -2.32 0.26 14.07
CA HIS A 95 -1.08 0.78 13.48
C HIS A 95 0.02 -0.29 13.45
N ASP A 96 0.21 -1.01 14.55
CA ASP A 96 1.18 -2.11 14.62
C ASP A 96 0.80 -3.28 13.70
N LEU A 97 -0.49 -3.59 13.60
CA LEU A 97 -0.99 -4.71 12.79
C LEU A 97 -0.79 -4.45 11.29
N HIS A 98 -0.98 -3.21 10.84
CA HIS A 98 -0.84 -2.84 9.43
C HIS A 98 0.53 -2.24 9.09
N ASN A 99 1.53 -2.36 9.96
CA ASN A 99 2.86 -1.77 9.73
C ASN A 99 3.55 -2.32 8.47
N ASP A 100 3.11 -3.48 7.97
CA ASP A 100 3.62 -4.09 6.74
C ASP A 100 2.90 -3.60 5.46
N TYR A 101 1.84 -2.80 5.58
CA TYR A 101 1.05 -2.34 4.44
C TYR A 101 0.62 -0.87 4.60
N PRO A 102 1.20 0.06 3.83
CA PRO A 102 0.86 1.48 3.94
C PRO A 102 -0.51 1.73 3.32
N LEU A 103 -1.52 1.97 4.16
CA LEU A 103 -2.86 2.33 3.73
C LEU A 103 -2.92 3.81 3.32
N ALA A 104 -3.62 4.10 2.23
CA ALA A 104 -3.90 5.46 1.74
C ALA A 104 -2.65 6.38 1.66
N PRO A 105 -1.59 6.01 0.90
CA PRO A 105 -0.38 6.81 0.83
C PRO A 105 -0.64 8.19 0.20
N GLU A 106 -0.21 9.24 0.89
CA GLU A 106 -0.26 10.61 0.41
C GLU A 106 1.09 11.09 -0.14
N THR A 107 1.05 12.07 -1.04
CA THR A 107 2.25 12.78 -1.49
C THR A 107 2.50 13.93 -0.53
N LEU A 108 3.50 13.80 0.33
CA LEU A 108 3.87 14.82 1.30
C LEU A 108 5.31 15.32 1.13
N ASN A 109 5.53 16.59 1.46
CA ASN A 109 6.88 17.12 1.66
C ASN A 109 7.29 16.81 3.10
N VAL A 110 8.20 15.86 3.27
CA VAL A 110 8.70 15.48 4.60
C VAL A 110 9.48 16.64 5.21
N THR A 111 9.04 17.10 6.37
CA THR A 111 9.74 18.14 7.15
C THR A 111 10.66 17.50 8.19
N ASN A 112 11.65 18.26 8.67
CA ASN A 112 12.64 17.75 9.63
C ASN A 112 12.02 17.23 10.93
N ASP A 113 10.92 17.81 11.39
CA ASP A 113 10.23 17.37 12.60
C ASP A 113 9.65 15.96 12.49
N MET A 114 9.25 15.53 11.28
CA MET A 114 8.72 14.19 10.99
C MET A 114 9.79 13.09 10.99
N LEU A 115 11.08 13.46 10.95
CA LEU A 115 12.16 12.50 10.95
C LEU A 115 12.34 11.86 12.34
N SER A 116 12.55 10.54 12.35
CA SER A 116 12.97 9.83 13.56
C SER A 116 14.31 10.40 14.09
N PRO A 117 14.61 10.28 15.40
CA PRO A 117 15.89 10.74 15.96
C PRO A 117 17.10 10.19 15.20
N TYR A 118 17.06 8.90 14.83
CA TYR A 118 18.10 8.27 14.02
C TYR A 118 18.26 8.93 12.65
N CYS A 119 17.15 9.18 11.95
CA CYS A 119 17.20 9.85 10.64
C CYS A 119 17.74 11.28 10.73
N LYS A 120 17.52 11.98 11.86
CA LYS A 120 18.06 13.33 12.10
C LYS A 120 19.57 13.34 12.33
N GLU A 121 20.13 12.26 12.89
CA GLU A 121 21.56 12.15 13.17
C GLU A 121 22.40 11.82 11.92
N ILE A 122 21.81 11.14 10.93
CA ILE A 122 22.50 10.71 9.71
C ILE A 122 22.27 11.63 8.50
N ALA A 123 21.36 12.60 8.61
CA ALA A 123 21.00 13.55 7.54
C ALA A 123 21.95 14.76 7.47
#